data_AF-A0A9D4PF52-F1
#
_entry.id   AF-A0A9D4PF52-F1
#
_cell.length_a   1.000
_cell.length_b   1.000
_cell.length_c   1.000
_cell.angle_alpha   90.00
_cell.angle_beta   90.00
_cell.angle_gamma   90.00
#
_symmetry.space_group_name_H-M   'P 1'
#
loop_
_entity.id
_entity.type
_entity.pdbx_description
1 polymer ?
#
loop_
_entity_poly.entity_id
_entity_poly.type
_entity_poly.pdbx_seq_one_letter_code
_entity_poly.pdbx_strand_id
1 'polypeptide(L)'
;MHILCHHAAQKHVEADGLGKFSSQGLEKKNDILKHLYHARSNKWDSAADAVRLCKRLEDSSCERSKRPYNKADIEYWHEGGIIESRNGANASVSHQVQRLQMRLTSRA
;
A
#
# COMPACT_ATOMS: atom_id res chain seq x y z
N MET A 1 -24.29 19.64 25.85
CA MET A 1 -23.22 19.61 26.88
C MET A 1 -23.73 19.04 28.21
N HIS A 2 -24.36 17.84 28.23
CA HIS A 2 -24.82 17.23 29.48
C HIS A 2 -23.75 16.34 30.10
N ILE A 3 -23.14 15.47 29.29
CA ILE A 3 -22.18 14.46 29.76
C ILE A 3 -20.95 15.09 30.43
N LEU A 4 -20.36 16.10 29.78
CA LEU A 4 -19.21 16.83 30.31
C LEU A 4 -19.55 17.55 31.62
N CYS A 5 -20.64 18.32 31.66
CA CYS A 5 -20.97 19.16 32.81
C CYS A 5 -21.49 18.36 34.01
N HIS A 6 -22.20 17.25 33.77
CA HIS A 6 -22.85 16.49 34.83
C HIS A 6 -22.02 15.30 35.33
N HIS A 7 -21.16 14.71 34.47
CA HIS A 7 -20.45 13.46 34.82
C HIS A 7 -18.93 13.58 34.85
N ALA A 8 -18.31 14.55 34.16
CA ALA A 8 -16.85 14.53 33.98
C ALA A 8 -16.08 14.64 35.30
N ALA A 9 -16.50 15.48 36.23
CA ALA A 9 -15.80 15.65 37.52
C ALA A 9 -15.83 14.36 38.36
N GLN A 10 -17.02 13.76 38.50
CA GLN A 10 -17.18 12.49 39.22
C GLN A 10 -16.33 11.39 38.57
N LYS A 11 -16.39 11.25 37.24
CA LYS A 11 -15.63 10.24 36.51
C LYS A 11 -14.12 10.50 36.52
N HIS A 12 -13.69 11.76 36.60
CA HIS A 12 -12.28 12.11 36.72
C HIS A 12 -11.68 11.61 38.03
N VAL A 13 -12.42 11.74 39.14
CA VAL A 13 -11.98 11.23 40.46
C VAL A 13 -12.04 9.71 40.52
N GLU A 14 -13.13 9.09 40.05
CA GLU A 14 -13.29 7.62 40.05
C GLU A 14 -12.22 6.91 39.22
N ALA A 15 -11.84 7.50 38.08
CA ALA A 15 -10.97 6.88 37.10
C ALA A 15 -9.50 7.34 37.20
N ASP A 16 -9.18 8.17 38.20
CA ASP A 16 -7.86 8.79 38.37
C ASP A 16 -7.36 9.47 37.06
N GLY A 17 -8.24 10.29 36.49
CA GLY A 17 -8.00 11.04 35.27
C GLY A 17 -8.68 10.47 34.01
N LEU A 18 -9.48 11.33 33.35
CA LEU A 18 -10.19 10.98 32.10
C LEU A 18 -9.27 10.71 30.91
N GLY A 19 -8.06 11.28 30.90
CA GLY A 19 -7.11 11.15 29.80
C GLY A 19 -6.65 9.70 29.55
N LYS A 20 -6.62 8.86 30.60
CA LYS A 20 -6.23 7.45 30.49
C LYS A 20 -7.21 6.63 29.64
N PHE A 21 -8.47 7.06 29.59
CA PHE A 21 -9.56 6.40 28.85
C PHE A 21 -9.88 7.13 27.54
N SER A 22 -9.04 8.08 27.15
CA SER A 22 -9.13 8.75 25.86
C SER A 22 -8.90 7.77 24.70
N SER A 23 -9.64 7.95 23.61
CA SER A 23 -9.42 7.24 22.34
C SER A 23 -8.14 7.66 21.62
N GLN A 24 -7.43 8.69 22.10
CA GLN A 24 -6.27 9.27 21.41
C GLN A 24 -5.17 8.24 21.10
N GLY A 25 -4.92 7.30 22.02
CA GLY A 25 -3.96 6.23 21.79
C GLY A 25 -4.41 5.23 20.71
N LEU A 26 -5.72 4.96 20.63
CA LEU A 26 -6.31 4.10 19.61
C LEU A 26 -6.27 4.78 18.23
N GLU A 27 -6.56 6.08 18.18
CA GLU A 27 -6.50 6.87 16.94
C GLU A 27 -5.09 6.88 16.35
N LYS A 28 -4.07 7.10 17.20
CA LYS A 28 -2.67 7.03 16.78
C LYS A 28 -2.29 5.65 16.23
N LYS A 29 -2.76 4.57 16.86
CA LYS A 29 -2.54 3.20 16.34
C LYS A 29 -3.24 3.00 14.99
N ASN A 30 -4.43 3.56 14.81
CA ASN A 30 -5.16 3.49 13.55
C ASN A 30 -4.40 4.18 12.41
N ASP A 31 -3.83 5.36 12.66
CA ASP A 31 -3.01 6.06 11.66
C ASP A 31 -1.78 5.25 11.23
N ILE A 32 -1.13 4.57 12.17
CA ILE A 32 -0.02 3.65 11.89
C ILE A 32 -0.49 2.48 11.02
N LEU A 33 -1.63 1.86 11.35
CA LEU A 33 -2.19 0.73 10.59
C LEU A 33 -2.55 1.15 9.16
N LYS A 34 -3.15 2.34 8.98
CA LYS A 34 -3.43 2.90 7.65
C LYS A 34 -2.14 3.09 6.86
N HIS A 35 -1.10 3.63 7.47
CA HIS A 35 0.20 3.78 6.81
C HIS A 35 0.78 2.43 6.36
N LEU A 36 0.75 1.42 7.23
CA LEU A 36 1.21 0.06 6.90
C LEU A 36 0.39 -0.59 5.78
N TYR A 37 -0.92 -0.40 5.80
CA TYR A 37 -1.81 -0.90 4.76
C TYR A 37 -1.45 -0.34 3.38
N HIS A 38 -1.20 0.97 3.29
CA HIS A 38 -0.87 1.61 2.01
C HIS A 38 0.57 1.36 1.55
N ALA A 39 1.53 1.28 2.47
CA ALA A 39 2.95 1.22 2.11
C ALA A 39 3.53 -0.21 2.03
N ARG A 40 3.01 -1.16 2.82
CA ARG A 40 3.69 -2.45 3.07
C ARG A 40 2.82 -3.70 2.96
N SER A 41 1.49 -3.58 2.93
CA SER A 41 0.60 -4.75 2.82
C SER A 41 0.47 -5.24 1.38
N ASN A 42 0.32 -6.56 1.20
CA ASN A 42 0.01 -7.16 -0.11
C ASN A 42 -1.49 -7.09 -0.48
N LYS A 43 -2.34 -6.55 0.42
CA LYS A 43 -3.79 -6.35 0.29
C LYS A 43 -4.64 -7.62 0.13
N TRP A 44 -4.06 -8.81 0.21
CA TRP A 44 -4.81 -10.07 0.19
C TRP A 44 -5.53 -10.29 1.52
N ASP A 45 -4.82 -10.13 2.63
CA ASP A 45 -5.36 -10.18 3.99
C ASP A 45 -4.73 -9.05 4.80
N SER A 46 -5.29 -7.85 4.62
CA SER A 46 -4.76 -6.61 5.17
C SER A 46 -4.73 -6.57 6.69
N ALA A 47 -5.73 -7.17 7.34
CA ALA A 47 -5.81 -7.19 8.80
C ALA A 47 -4.73 -8.07 9.41
N ALA A 48 -4.57 -9.30 8.91
CA ALA A 48 -3.51 -10.18 9.41
C ALA A 48 -2.11 -9.65 9.06
N ASP A 49 -1.94 -9.06 7.88
CA ASP A 49 -0.67 -8.43 7.48
C ASP A 49 -0.29 -7.26 8.39
N ALA A 50 -1.24 -6.39 8.73
CA ALA A 50 -0.98 -5.25 9.58
C ALA A 50 -0.52 -5.70 10.98
N VAL A 51 -1.17 -6.72 11.55
CA VAL A 51 -0.77 -7.31 12.84
C VAL A 51 0.65 -7.91 12.76
N ARG A 52 0.95 -8.68 11.71
CA ARG A 52 2.28 -9.26 11.49
C ARG A 52 3.35 -8.18 11.26
N LEU A 53 3.01 -7.08 10.59
CA LEU A 53 3.92 -5.95 10.38
C LEU A 53 4.21 -5.21 11.69
N CYS A 54 3.19 -4.97 12.53
CA CYS A 54 3.38 -4.36 13.84
C CYS A 54 4.31 -5.18 14.72
N LYS A 55 4.07 -6.51 14.85
CA LYS A 55 4.96 -7.38 15.64
C LYS A 55 6.41 -7.37 15.14
N ARG A 56 6.61 -7.33 13.82
CA ARG A 56 7.96 -7.23 13.23
C ARG A 56 8.66 -5.91 13.51
N LEU A 57 7.91 -4.82 13.70
CA LEU A 57 8.48 -3.52 14.06
C LEU A 57 8.88 -3.47 15.54
N GLU A 58 8.18 -4.22 16.40
CA GLU A 58 8.53 -4.39 17.82
C GLU A 58 9.85 -5.18 17.97
N ASP A 59 10.00 -6.27 17.20
CA ASP A 59 11.23 -7.08 17.13
C ASP A 59 12.29 -6.46 16.20
N SER A 60 12.64 -5.20 16.43
CA SER A 60 13.61 -4.42 15.62
C SER A 60 15.07 -4.92 15.68
N SER A 61 15.31 -6.10 16.27
CA SER A 61 16.63 -6.70 16.42
C SER A 61 17.25 -7.22 15.12
N CYS A 62 16.46 -7.34 14.03
CA CYS A 62 17.00 -7.73 12.73
C CYS A 62 16.53 -6.79 11.60
N GLU A 63 17.46 -6.03 11.01
CA GLU A 63 17.20 -5.36 9.74
C GLU A 63 16.98 -6.41 8.65
N ARG A 64 15.83 -6.33 7.97
CA ARG A 64 15.53 -7.21 6.85
C ARG A 64 16.45 -6.87 5.68
N SER A 65 17.37 -7.76 5.35
CA SER A 65 18.13 -7.65 4.10
C SER A 65 17.20 -7.79 2.90
N LYS A 66 17.40 -6.97 1.86
CA LYS A 66 16.70 -7.16 0.59
C LYS A 66 17.09 -8.53 0.06
N ARG A 67 16.09 -9.37 -0.26
CA ARG A 67 16.35 -10.66 -0.89
C ARG A 67 17.09 -10.38 -2.21
N PRO A 68 18.27 -10.98 -2.45
CA PRO A 68 18.94 -10.84 -3.72
C PRO A 68 18.03 -11.42 -4.81
N TYR A 69 17.69 -10.59 -5.79
CA TYR A 69 16.96 -11.01 -6.97
C TYR A 69 17.97 -11.35 -8.06
N ASN A 70 18.12 -12.65 -8.33
CA ASN A 70 18.93 -13.13 -9.44
C ASN A 70 18.03 -13.23 -10.67
N LYS A 71 18.32 -12.42 -11.69
CA LYS A 71 17.68 -12.52 -13.00
C LYS A 71 18.11 -13.85 -13.63
N ALA A 72 17.17 -14.80 -13.71
CA ALA A 72 17.46 -16.13 -14.25
C ALA A 72 17.64 -16.13 -15.77
N ASP A 73 16.96 -15.21 -16.48
CA ASP A 73 16.94 -15.15 -17.94
C ASP A 73 17.83 -13.99 -18.45
N ILE A 74 19.09 -14.29 -18.71
CA ILE A 74 20.07 -13.29 -19.13
C ILE A 74 19.69 -12.72 -20.49
N GLU A 75 19.19 -13.56 -21.40
CA GLU A 75 18.81 -13.16 -22.76
C GLU A 75 17.66 -12.15 -22.74
N TYR A 76 16.60 -12.45 -21.98
CA TYR A 76 15.47 -11.55 -21.82
C TYR A 76 15.86 -10.21 -21.16
N TRP A 77 16.70 -10.25 -20.11
CA TRP A 77 16.99 -9.07 -19.30
C TRP A 77 18.20 -8.24 -19.77
N HIS A 78 19.17 -8.84 -20.46
CA HIS A 78 20.45 -8.22 -20.80
C HIS A 78 20.73 -8.19 -22.31
N GLU A 79 20.26 -9.18 -23.07
CA GLU A 79 20.56 -9.29 -24.51
C GLU A 79 19.49 -8.65 -25.39
N GLY A 80 18.63 -7.81 -24.80
CA GLY A 80 17.68 -6.99 -25.54
C GLY A 80 16.27 -7.59 -25.67
N GLY A 81 16.00 -8.79 -25.16
CA GLY A 81 14.67 -9.41 -25.26
C GLY A 81 13.53 -8.55 -24.67
N ILE A 82 13.77 -7.82 -23.57
CA ILE A 82 12.79 -6.85 -23.03
C ILE A 82 12.58 -5.63 -23.94
N ILE A 83 13.63 -5.17 -24.63
CA ILE A 83 13.57 -4.01 -25.53
C ILE A 83 12.80 -4.42 -26.79
N GLU A 84 13.11 -5.59 -27.34
CA GLU A 84 12.44 -6.16 -28.51
C GLU A 84 10.97 -6.47 -28.23
N SER A 85 10.65 -7.04 -27.07
CA SER A 85 9.27 -7.30 -26.64
C SER A 85 8.44 -6.00 -26.54
N ARG A 86 9.03 -4.93 -26.00
CA ARG A 86 8.38 -3.61 -25.92
C ARG A 86 8.22 -2.95 -27.29
N ASN A 87 9.24 -3.04 -28.13
CA ASN A 87 9.20 -2.48 -29.48
C ASN A 87 8.19 -3.21 -30.37
N GLY A 88 8.07 -4.54 -30.25
CA GLY A 88 7.06 -5.34 -30.94
C GLY A 88 5.63 -4.98 -30.53
N ALA A 89 5.39 -4.76 -29.23
CA ALA A 89 4.09 -4.28 -28.74
C ALA A 89 3.74 -2.90 -29.32
N ASN A 90 4.69 -1.97 -29.33
CA ASN A 90 4.48 -0.62 -29.87
C ASN A 90 4.26 -0.62 -31.40
N ALA A 91 4.94 -1.50 -32.14
CA ALA A 91 4.74 -1.66 -33.58
C ALA A 91 3.33 -2.21 -33.89
N SER A 92 2.85 -3.18 -33.12
CA SER A 92 1.48 -3.72 -33.21
C SER A 92 0.42 -2.63 -32.97
N VAL A 93 0.61 -1.83 -31.92
CA VAL A 93 -0.31 -0.72 -31.58
C VAL A 93 -0.32 0.33 -32.69
N SER A 94 0.85 0.72 -33.21
CA SER A 94 0.96 1.69 -34.31
C SER A 94 0.25 1.20 -35.59
N HIS A 95 0.38 -0.09 -35.89
CA HIS A 95 -0.28 -0.70 -37.04
C HIS A 95 -1.81 -0.78 -36.89
N GLN A 96 -2.33 -1.01 -35.67
CA GLN A 96 -3.77 -0.94 -35.38
C GLN A 96 -4.32 0.49 -35.52
N VAL A 97 -3.58 1.50 -35.06
CA VAL A 97 -3.98 2.91 -35.17
C VAL A 97 -4.05 3.36 -36.63
N GLN A 98 -3.06 2.99 -37.46
CA GLN A 98 -3.10 3.26 -38.90
C GLN A 98 -4.27 2.58 -39.62
N ARG A 99 -4.58 1.33 -39.28
CA ARG A 99 -5.76 0.62 -39.84
C ARG A 99 -7.08 1.29 -39.46
N LEU A 100 -7.18 1.82 -38.24
CA LEU A 100 -8.37 2.55 -37.79
C LEU A 100 -8.50 3.89 -38.51
N GLN A 101 -7.43 4.65 -38.68
CA GLN A 101 -7.44 5.90 -39.45
C GLN A 101 -7.87 5.68 -40.91
N MET A 102 -7.32 4.65 -41.59
CA MET A 102 -7.70 4.30 -42.96
C MET A 102 -9.19 3.89 -43.10
N ARG A 103 -9.77 3.26 -42.07
CA ARG A 103 -11.20 2.92 -42.03
C ARG A 103 -12.11 4.12 -41.80
N LEU A 104 -11.59 5.16 -41.15
CA LEU A 104 -12.32 6.40 -40.91
C LEU A 104 -12.27 7.33 -42.12
N THR A 105 -11.15 7.39 -42.84
CA THR A 105 -10.99 8.24 -44.03
C THR A 105 -11.64 7.67 -45.29
N SER A 106 -11.90 6.36 -45.35
CA SER A 106 -12.62 5.70 -46.46
C SER A 106 -14.15 5.71 -46.32
N ARG A 107 -14.68 6.28 -45.22
CA ARG A 107 -16.12 6.39 -44.94
C ARG A 107 -16.67 7.82 -45.09
N ALA A 108 -15.85 8.77 -45.55
CA ALA A 108 -16.24 10.14 -45.91
C ALA A 108 -16.27 10.27 -47.44
#